data_AF-A0A848CS12-F1
#
_entry.id   AF-A0A848CS12-F1
#
_cell.length_a   1.000
_cell.length_b   1.000
_cell.length_c   1.000
_cell.angle_alpha   90.00
_cell.angle_beta   90.00
_cell.angle_gamma   90.00
#
_symmetry.space_group_name_H-M   'P 1'
#
loop_
_entity.id
_entity.type
_entity.pdbx_description
1 polymer ?
#
loop_
_entity_poly.entity_id
_entity_poly.type
_entity_poly.pdbx_seq_one_letter_code
_entity_poly.pdbx_strand_id
1 'polypeptide(L)'
;MLHSNDLLTIETMPSWSDISLALYKEFSEQYLIPTIFRYYLENGEIIDVRFEEWAIYHILGIQHINGKISKTKFFEEIENGLDLDSFMENKKLKKRLNDFKHRIRMFGCIYQIMKDEKG
;
A
#
# COMPACT_ATOMS: atom_id res chain seq x y z
N MET A 1 -2.77 -15.96 -5.16
CA MET A 1 -3.16 -14.94 -4.17
C MET A 1 -2.13 -14.98 -3.05
N LEU A 2 -1.52 -13.83 -2.74
CA LEU A 2 -0.53 -13.69 -1.69
C LEU A 2 -1.21 -13.54 -0.32
N HIS A 3 -0.46 -13.87 0.72
CA HIS A 3 -0.79 -13.61 2.12
C HIS A 3 0.12 -12.50 2.69
N SER A 4 -0.26 -11.92 3.83
CA SER A 4 0.46 -10.78 4.43
C SER A 4 1.95 -11.08 4.65
N ASN A 5 2.28 -12.26 5.14
CA ASN A 5 3.66 -12.71 5.35
C ASN A 5 4.50 -12.75 4.06
N ASP A 6 3.90 -13.02 2.90
CA ASP A 6 4.65 -13.09 1.64
C ASP A 6 5.23 -11.72 1.28
N LEU A 7 4.50 -10.64 1.61
CA LEU A 7 4.90 -9.25 1.35
C LEU A 7 6.12 -8.81 2.17
N LEU A 8 6.48 -9.53 3.23
CA LEU A 8 7.71 -9.29 3.98
C LEU A 8 8.97 -9.62 3.19
N THR A 9 8.89 -10.41 2.11
CA THR A 9 10.07 -10.92 1.38
C THR A 9 10.01 -10.70 -0.12
N ILE A 10 8.89 -10.21 -0.66
CA ILE A 10 8.74 -10.02 -2.10
C ILE A 10 9.53 -8.81 -2.61
N GLU A 11 10.47 -9.05 -3.51
CA GLU A 11 11.33 -8.01 -4.11
C GLU A 11 10.88 -7.63 -5.53
N THR A 12 9.95 -8.38 -6.12
CA THR A 12 9.46 -8.17 -7.49
C THR A 12 7.99 -7.84 -7.52
N MET A 13 7.58 -6.97 -8.45
CA MET A 13 6.19 -6.53 -8.62
C MET A 13 5.21 -7.72 -8.74
N PRO A 14 4.30 -7.94 -7.76
CA PRO A 14 3.35 -9.05 -7.78
C PRO A 14 2.37 -8.96 -8.95
N SER A 15 1.76 -10.08 -9.34
CA SER A 15 0.70 -10.11 -10.35
C SER A 15 -0.58 -9.43 -9.82
N TRP A 16 -1.41 -8.92 -10.73
CA TRP A 16 -2.68 -8.30 -10.34
C TRP A 16 -3.64 -9.25 -9.62
N SER A 17 -3.69 -10.52 -10.06
CA SER A 17 -4.52 -11.56 -9.46
C SER A 17 -4.04 -12.03 -8.08
N ASP A 18 -2.85 -11.60 -7.66
CA ASP A 18 -2.23 -12.02 -6.41
C ASP A 18 -2.45 -11.03 -5.27
N ILE A 19 -3.02 -9.86 -5.55
CA ILE A 19 -3.19 -8.77 -4.60
C ILE A 19 -4.66 -8.39 -4.43
N SER A 20 -4.98 -7.81 -3.27
CA SER A 20 -6.28 -7.21 -2.97
C SER A 20 -6.11 -6.05 -1.99
N LEU A 21 -7.13 -5.22 -1.82
CA LEU A 21 -7.08 -4.19 -0.78
C LEU A 21 -7.07 -4.79 0.63
N ALA A 22 -7.78 -5.90 0.84
CA ALA A 22 -7.79 -6.65 2.10
C ALA A 22 -6.39 -7.15 2.49
N LEU A 23 -5.65 -7.71 1.53
CA LEU A 23 -4.25 -8.13 1.74
C LEU A 23 -3.38 -6.95 2.20
N TYR A 24 -3.49 -5.80 1.54
CA TYR A 24 -2.70 -4.62 1.88
C TYR A 24 -3.10 -3.98 3.21
N LYS A 25 -4.38 -4.00 3.57
CA LYS A 25 -4.83 -3.60 4.91
C LYS A 25 -4.21 -4.51 5.97
N GLU A 26 -4.40 -5.82 5.85
CA GLU A 26 -3.89 -6.81 6.80
C GLU A 26 -2.38 -6.66 6.99
N PHE A 27 -1.64 -6.58 5.88
CA PHE A 27 -0.21 -6.36 5.91
C PHE A 27 0.20 -5.05 6.59
N SER A 28 -0.54 -3.98 6.33
CA SER A 28 -0.25 -2.67 6.91
C SER A 28 -0.48 -2.66 8.41
N GLU A 29 -1.57 -3.25 8.88
CA GLU A 29 -1.91 -3.35 10.31
C GLU A 29 -0.95 -4.28 11.07
N GLN A 30 -0.56 -5.40 10.47
CA GLN A 30 0.32 -6.38 11.11
C GLN A 30 1.78 -5.94 11.12
N TYR A 31 2.26 -5.31 10.05
CA TYR A 31 3.71 -5.10 9.86
C TYR A 31 4.11 -3.64 9.63
N LEU A 32 3.43 -2.87 8.77
CA LEU A 32 3.92 -1.53 8.42
C LEU A 32 3.68 -0.50 9.52
N ILE A 33 2.45 -0.38 10.01
CA ILE A 33 2.05 0.63 11.00
C ILE A 33 2.75 0.42 12.35
N PRO A 34 2.91 -0.82 12.87
CA PRO A 34 3.63 -1.04 14.12
C PRO A 34 5.15 -0.85 14.00
N THR A 35 5.71 -0.87 12.78
CA THR A 35 7.17 -0.79 12.56
C THR A 35 7.64 0.64 12.44
N ILE A 36 8.75 0.95 13.12
CA ILE A 36 9.52 2.18 12.92
C ILE A 36 10.71 1.84 12.03
N PHE A 37 10.74 2.40 10.83
CA PHE A 37 11.89 2.26 9.92
C PHE A 37 12.88 3.37 10.24
N ARG A 38 13.96 3.02 10.92
CA ARG A 38 14.99 3.96 11.38
C ARG A 38 16.18 3.95 10.43
N TYR A 39 16.55 5.12 9.94
CA TYR A 39 17.72 5.34 9.09
C TYR A 39 18.75 6.20 9.81
N TYR A 40 20.02 5.86 9.62
CA TYR A 40 21.17 6.60 10.13
C TYR A 40 21.88 7.24 8.95
N LEU A 41 21.89 8.57 8.91
CA LEU A 41 22.53 9.32 7.84
C LEU A 41 24.03 9.50 8.12
N GLU A 42 24.82 9.72 7.07
CA GLU A 42 26.28 9.89 7.17
C GLU A 42 26.69 11.06 8.08
N ASN A 43 25.85 12.09 8.18
CA ASN A 43 26.05 13.24 9.05
C ASN A 43 25.69 12.98 10.54
N GLY A 44 25.29 11.75 10.87
CA GLY A 44 24.89 11.35 12.22
C GLY A 44 23.43 11.65 12.57
N GLU A 45 22.63 12.21 11.64
CA GLU A 45 21.21 12.40 11.84
C GLU A 45 20.45 11.07 11.78
N ILE A 46 19.36 10.99 12.55
CA ILE A 46 18.49 9.81 12.61
C ILE A 46 17.12 10.19 12.05
N ILE A 47 16.63 9.42 11.09
CA ILE A 47 15.28 9.56 10.53
C ILE A 47 14.43 8.35 10.94
N ASP A 48 13.32 8.62 11.60
CA ASP A 48 12.30 7.61 11.91
C ASP A 48 11.12 7.77 10.95
N VAL A 49 10.89 6.77 10.10
CA VAL A 49 9.71 6.70 9.24
C VAL A 49 8.67 5.79 9.86
N ARG A 50 7.45 6.31 9.99
CA ARG A 50 6.28 5.59 10.52
C ARG A 50 5.17 5.62 9.48
N PHE A 51 4.42 4.54 9.40
CA PHE A 51 3.23 4.47 8.56
C PHE A 51 1.97 4.71 9.37
N GLU A 52 1.02 5.37 8.73
CA GLU A 52 -0.35 5.55 9.19
C GLU A 52 -1.29 5.18 8.04
N GLU A 53 -2.56 4.92 8.33
CA GLU A 53 -3.56 4.55 7.33
C GLU A 53 -3.61 5.54 6.15
N TRP A 54 -3.56 6.85 6.43
CA TRP A 54 -3.60 7.87 5.38
C TRP A 54 -2.38 7.78 4.44
N ALA A 55 -1.22 7.35 4.96
CA ALA A 55 -0.02 7.15 4.16
C ALA A 55 -0.22 5.96 3.21
N ILE A 56 -0.82 4.87 3.66
CA ILE A 56 -1.17 3.71 2.83
C ILE A 56 -2.14 4.11 1.72
N TYR A 57 -3.21 4.81 2.08
CA TYR A 57 -4.18 5.38 1.14
C TYR A 57 -3.52 6.27 0.07
N HIS A 58 -2.55 7.09 0.48
CA HIS A 58 -1.81 7.98 -0.41
C HIS A 58 -0.84 7.22 -1.32
N ILE A 59 -0.08 6.27 -0.77
CA ILE A 59 0.92 5.48 -1.51
C ILE A 59 0.23 4.59 -2.54
N LEU A 60 -0.95 4.03 -2.25
CA LEU A 60 -1.75 3.29 -3.23
C LEU A 60 -2.40 4.20 -4.29
N GLY A 61 -2.47 5.51 -4.04
CA GLY A 61 -3.05 6.48 -4.96
C GLY A 61 -4.58 6.49 -4.98
N ILE A 62 -5.24 5.98 -3.94
CA ILE A 62 -6.69 5.83 -3.87
C ILE A 62 -7.41 7.17 -4.04
N GLN A 63 -6.84 8.26 -3.52
CA GLN A 63 -7.36 9.62 -3.70
C GLN A 63 -7.54 10.07 -5.15
N HIS A 64 -6.68 9.58 -6.05
CA HIS A 64 -6.74 9.92 -7.47
C HIS A 64 -7.70 9.00 -8.23
N ILE A 65 -7.91 7.79 -7.72
CA ILE A 65 -8.87 6.83 -8.27
C ILE A 65 -10.28 7.27 -7.87
N ASN A 66 -10.57 7.27 -6.57
CA ASN A 66 -11.87 7.62 -6.00
C ASN A 66 -11.73 8.54 -4.78
N GLY A 67 -11.67 9.85 -5.03
CA GLY A 67 -11.59 10.88 -3.99
C GLY A 67 -12.84 11.04 -3.10
N LYS A 68 -13.86 10.17 -3.24
CA LYS A 68 -14.98 10.10 -2.29
C LYS A 68 -14.65 9.27 -1.04
N ILE A 69 -13.68 8.37 -1.13
CA ILE A 69 -13.22 7.57 0.00
C ILE A 69 -12.46 8.50 0.94
N SER A 70 -12.83 8.50 2.22
CA SER A 70 -12.11 9.29 3.22
C SER A 70 -10.73 8.68 3.48
N LYS A 71 -9.69 9.52 3.51
CA LYS A 71 -8.31 9.12 3.83
C LYS A 71 -8.13 8.52 5.24
N THR A 72 -9.10 8.74 6.13
CA THR A 72 -9.09 8.25 7.53
C THR A 72 -10.11 7.13 7.78
N LYS A 73 -10.79 6.67 6.72
CA LYS A 73 -11.76 5.56 6.79
C LYS A 73 -11.46 4.53 5.70
N PHE A 74 -10.29 4.57 5.09
CA PHE A 74 -9.93 3.68 4.00
C PHE A 74 -9.95 2.22 4.46
N PHE A 75 -9.44 1.93 5.66
CA PHE A 75 -9.44 0.59 6.23
C PHE A 75 -10.85 0.12 6.62
N GLU A 76 -11.67 1.01 7.15
CA GLU A 76 -13.10 0.77 7.43
C GLU A 76 -13.87 0.44 6.14
N GLU A 77 -13.63 1.17 5.04
CA GLU A 77 -14.26 0.89 3.75
C GLU A 77 -13.86 -0.49 3.20
N ILE A 78 -12.61 -0.92 3.40
CA ILE A 78 -12.15 -2.27 3.03
C ILE A 78 -12.89 -3.34 3.84
N GLU A 79 -13.06 -3.13 5.15
CA GLU A 79 -13.86 -4.03 6.00
C GLU A 79 -15.33 -4.10 5.56
N ASN A 80 -15.87 -2.98 5.07
CA ASN A 80 -17.21 -2.88 4.50
C ASN A 80 -17.32 -3.45 3.07
N GLY A 81 -16.25 -4.03 2.51
CA GLY A 81 -16.26 -4.73 1.23
C GLY A 81 -15.69 -3.95 0.05
N LEU A 82 -15.02 -2.82 0.26
CA LEU A 82 -14.25 -2.15 -0.79
C LEU A 82 -13.06 -3.03 -1.23
N ASP A 83 -12.98 -3.29 -2.54
CA ASP A 83 -11.83 -3.96 -3.14
C ASP A 83 -11.43 -3.31 -4.49
N LEU A 84 -10.36 -3.80 -5.11
CA LEU A 84 -9.87 -3.33 -6.41
C LEU A 84 -10.95 -3.40 -7.51
N ASP A 85 -11.80 -4.42 -7.46
CA ASP A 85 -12.90 -4.61 -8.42
C ASP A 85 -14.02 -3.57 -8.24
N SER A 86 -14.18 -2.98 -7.05
CA SER A 86 -15.14 -1.89 -6.81
C SER A 86 -14.87 -0.66 -7.69
N PHE A 87 -13.63 -0.50 -8.18
CA PHE A 87 -13.28 0.59 -9.10
C PHE A 87 -13.56 0.26 -10.58
N MET A 88 -13.94 -0.97 -10.91
CA MET A 88 -14.15 -1.43 -12.28
C MET A 88 -15.56 -1.10 -12.82
N GLU A 89 -16.52 -0.85 -11.93
CA GLU A 89 -17.93 -0.59 -12.26
C GLU A 89 -18.13 0.68 -13.09
N ASN A 90 -17.28 1.70 -12.88
CA ASN A 90 -17.38 2.99 -13.56
C ASN A 90 -16.23 3.18 -14.54
N LYS A 91 -16.53 3.49 -15.81
CA LYS A 91 -15.51 3.72 -16.86
C LYS A 91 -14.44 4.75 -16.47
N LYS A 92 -14.80 5.81 -15.75
CA LYS A 92 -13.84 6.83 -15.26
C LYS A 92 -12.95 6.28 -14.15
N LEU A 93 -13.51 5.53 -13.19
CA LEU A 93 -12.76 4.91 -12.11
C LEU A 93 -11.83 3.82 -12.65
N LYS A 94 -12.32 2.96 -13.54
CA LYS A 94 -11.55 1.94 -14.24
C LYS A 94 -10.34 2.51 -14.97
N LYS A 95 -10.51 3.65 -15.67
CA LYS A 95 -9.39 4.34 -16.32
C LYS A 95 -8.34 4.75 -15.29
N ARG A 96 -8.75 5.40 -14.21
CA ARG A 96 -7.83 5.85 -13.14
C ARG A 96 -7.16 4.67 -12.42
N LEU A 97 -7.88 3.58 -12.18
CA LEU A 97 -7.32 2.35 -11.63
C LEU A 97 -6.20 1.83 -12.53
N ASN A 98 -6.42 1.80 -13.85
CA ASN A 98 -5.40 1.38 -14.81
C ASN A 98 -4.17 2.30 -14.79
N ASP A 99 -4.37 3.62 -14.68
CA ASP A 99 -3.28 4.60 -14.59
C ASP A 99 -2.43 4.38 -13.31
N PHE A 100 -3.04 3.91 -12.21
CA PHE A 100 -2.38 3.65 -10.93
C PHE A 100 -2.01 2.18 -10.70
N LYS A 101 -2.30 1.29 -11.65
CA LYS A 101 -2.17 -0.17 -11.50
C LYS A 101 -0.76 -0.60 -11.10
N HIS A 102 0.26 -0.03 -11.73
CA HIS A 102 1.65 -0.34 -11.40
C HIS A 102 2.01 0.09 -9.98
N ARG A 103 1.54 1.26 -9.54
CA ARG A 103 1.77 1.77 -8.19
C ARG A 103 1.13 0.88 -7.13
N ILE A 104 -0.12 0.48 -7.35
CA ILE A 104 -0.84 -0.47 -6.48
C ILE A 104 -0.09 -1.79 -6.39
N ARG A 105 0.40 -2.33 -7.51
CA ARG A 105 1.17 -3.59 -7.49
C ARG A 105 2.51 -3.44 -6.78
N MET A 106 3.26 -2.37 -7.06
CA MET A 106 4.56 -2.10 -6.44
C MET A 106 4.48 -1.93 -4.92
N PHE A 107 3.32 -1.54 -4.39
CA PHE A 107 3.11 -1.50 -2.94
C PHE A 107 3.37 -2.87 -2.28
N GLY A 108 3.19 -3.99 -2.99
CA GLY A 108 3.55 -5.31 -2.45
C GLY A 108 5.03 -5.43 -2.03
N CYS A 109 5.93 -4.65 -2.64
CA CYS A 109 7.36 -4.64 -2.33
C CYS A 109 7.74 -3.60 -1.27
N ILE A 110 6.79 -2.85 -0.69
CA ILE A 110 7.07 -1.67 0.13
C ILE A 110 7.97 -1.98 1.33
N TYR A 111 7.83 -3.16 1.93
CA TYR A 111 8.63 -3.51 3.10
C TYR A 111 10.10 -3.73 2.76
N GLN A 112 10.39 -4.38 1.63
CA GLN A 112 11.76 -4.51 1.14
C GLN A 112 12.34 -3.14 0.76
N ILE A 113 11.56 -2.29 0.09
CA ILE A 113 11.98 -0.91 -0.23
C ILE A 113 12.33 -0.11 1.03
N MET A 114 11.54 -0.25 2.10
CA MET A 114 11.79 0.45 3.36
C MET A 114 12.93 -0.18 4.15
N LYS A 115 13.14 -1.50 4.04
CA LYS A 115 14.20 -2.20 4.76
C LYS A 115 15.57 -2.04 4.10
N ASP A 116 15.62 -1.83 2.79
CA ASP A 116 16.89 -1.78 2.05
C ASP A 116 17.74 -0.57 2.49
N GLU A 117 18.76 -0.87 3.30
CA GLU A 117 19.86 0.02 3.71
C GLU A 117 20.91 0.20 2.58
N LYS A 118 20.65 -0.23 1.35
CA LYS A 118 21.58 -0.07 0.22
C LYS A 118 21.43 1.31 -0.42
N GLY A 119 21.77 2.35 0.35
CA GLY A 119 22.18 3.66 -0.14
C GLY A 119 23.68 3.81 0.03
#